data_AF-A0A920VM92-F1
#
_entry.id   AF-A0A920VM92-F1
#
_cell.length_a   1.000
_cell.length_b   1.000
_cell.length_c   1.000
_cell.angle_alpha   90.00
_cell.angle_beta   90.00
_cell.angle_gamma   90.00
#
_symmetry.space_group_name_H-M   'P 1'
#
loop_
_entity.id
_entity.type
_entity.pdbx_description
1 polymer ?
#
loop_
_entity_poly.entity_id
_entity_poly.type
_entity_poly.pdbx_seq_one_letter_code
_entity_poly.pdbx_strand_id
1 'polypeptide(L)' 'MGAHVVATSSSDEKLERLRDLGADELINYRTTPEWGREVLTRTGKAGVDQ' A
#
# COMPACT_ATOMS: atom_id res chain seq x y z
N MET A 1 0.46 19.77 2.00
CA MET A 1 -0.33 18.61 1.56
C MET A 1 0.59 17.40 1.63
N GLY A 2 0.24 16.39 2.42
CA GLY A 2 1.02 15.16 2.54
C GLY A 2 0.51 14.11 1.57
N ALA A 3 1.39 13.37 0.93
CA ALA A 3 1.03 12.22 0.10
C ALA A 3 0.83 11.01 1.02
N HIS A 4 -0.28 10.28 0.84
CA HIS A 4 -0.46 8.98 1.48
C HIS A 4 0.31 7.94 0.67
N VAL A 5 1.32 7.32 1.27
CA VAL A 5 2.20 6.38 0.58
C VAL A 5 1.73 4.95 0.85
N VAL A 6 1.20 4.30 -0.18
CA VAL A 6 0.88 2.88 -0.17
C VAL A 6 1.97 2.12 -0.91
N ALA A 7 2.59 1.15 -0.26
CA ALA A 7 3.59 0.31 -0.87
C ALA A 7 3.08 -1.12 -1.04
N THR A 8 3.16 -1.64 -2.27
CA THR A 8 2.80 -3.02 -2.60
C THR A 8 4.04 -3.85 -2.92
N SER A 9 4.13 -5.06 -2.35
CA SER A 9 5.22 -5.98 -2.64
C SER A 9 4.80 -7.43 -2.48
N SER A 10 5.44 -8.34 -3.19
CA SER A 10 5.20 -9.79 -3.07
C SER A 10 5.96 -10.45 -1.93
N SER A 11 6.68 -9.66 -1.13
CA SER A 11 7.54 -10.11 -0.03
C SER A 11 7.29 -9.24 1.19
N ASP A 12 6.82 -9.84 2.28
CA ASP A 12 6.61 -9.16 3.56
C ASP A 12 7.90 -8.53 4.10
N GLU A 13 9.05 -9.17 3.85
CA GLU A 13 10.38 -8.67 4.20
C GLU A 13 10.66 -7.27 3.59
N LYS A 14 10.20 -7.05 2.36
CA LYS A 14 10.37 -5.76 1.67
C LYS A 14 9.36 -4.74 2.19
N LEU A 15 8.15 -5.19 2.53
CA LEU A 15 7.12 -4.35 3.10
C LEU A 15 7.58 -3.78 4.45
N GLU A 16 8.09 -4.61 5.35
CA GLU A 16 8.64 -4.17 6.64
C GLU A 16 9.68 -3.05 6.47
N ARG A 17 10.56 -3.19 5.47
CA ARG A 17 11.56 -2.17 5.14
C ARG A 17 10.94 -0.87 4.60
N LEU A 18 9.85 -0.97 3.84
CA LEU A 18 9.10 0.17 3.32
C LEU A 18 8.34 0.90 4.44
N ARG A 19 7.89 0.19 5.48
CA ARG A 19 7.30 0.81 6.68
C ARG A 19 8.30 1.71 7.41
N ASP A 20 9.53 1.23 7.56
CA ASP A 20 10.60 1.99 8.20
C ASP A 20 10.97 3.25 7.41
N LEU A 21 10.81 3.20 6.08
CA LEU A 21 11.03 4.33 5.17
C LEU A 21 9.87 5.34 5.15
N GLY A 22 8.78 5.09 5.89
CA GLY A 22 7.63 5.99 5.97
C GLY A 22 6.48 5.66 5.02
N ALA A 23 6.36 4.41 4.56
CA ALA A 23 5.11 3.96 3.94
C ALA A 23 4.00 3.91 5.00
N ASP A 24 2.89 4.60 4.73
CA ASP A 24 1.71 4.59 5.59
C ASP A 24 1.02 3.22 5.58
N GLU A 25 0.95 2.60 4.40
CA GLU A 25 0.23 1.36 4.17
C GLU A 25 1.08 0.37 3.39
N LEU A 26 1.03 -0.89 3.81
CA LEU A 26 1.77 -1.99 3.20
C LEU A 26 0.80 -3.06 2.76
N ILE A 27 0.86 -3.48 1.50
CA ILE A 27 -0.04 -4.51 1.01
C ILE A 27 0.73 -5.57 0.22
N ASN A 28 0.59 -6.82 0.67
CA ASN A 28 1.10 -7.95 -0.09
C ASN A 28 0.06 -8.41 -1.11
N TYR A 29 0.29 -8.10 -2.39
CA TYR A 29 -0.65 -8.44 -3.46
C TYR A 29 -0.76 -9.96 -3.71
N ARG A 30 0.17 -10.77 -3.20
CA ARG A 30 0.07 -12.24 -3.29
C ARG A 30 -0.95 -12.82 -2.32
N THR A 31 -1.02 -12.26 -1.11
CA THR A 31 -1.98 -12.68 -0.08
C THR A 31 -3.30 -11.95 -0.23
N THR A 32 -3.27 -10.75 -0.81
CA THR A 32 -4.44 -9.88 -1.00
C THR A 32 -4.63 -9.62 -2.49
N PRO A 33 -5.25 -10.56 -3.25
CA PRO A 33 -5.49 -10.38 -4.68
C PRO A 33 -6.42 -9.19 -4.97
N GLU A 34 -7.27 -8.81 -4.01
CA GLU A 34 -8.18 -7.65 -4.09
C GLU A 34 -7.56 -6.35 -3.55
N TRP A 35 -6.23 -6.26 -3.46
CA TRP A 35 -5.50 -5.13 -2.86
C TRP A 35 -5.94 -3.77 -3.41
N GLY A 36 -6.28 -3.68 -4.71
CA GLY A 36 -6.74 -2.43 -5.31
C GLY A 36 -8.02 -1.89 -4.65
N ARG A 37 -8.92 -2.76 -4.19
CA ARG A 37 -10.15 -2.38 -3.49
C ARG A 37 -9.87 -1.97 -2.04
N GLU A 38 -8.91 -2.63 -1.40
CA GLU A 38 -8.44 -2.28 -0.06
C GLU A 38 -7.79 -0.90 -0.06
N VAL A 39 -6.90 -0.63 -1.02
CA VAL A 39 -6.32 0.70 -1.23
C VAL A 39 -7.41 1.73 -1.47
N LEU A 40 -8.36 1.47 -2.38
CA LEU A 40 -9.44 2.40 -2.67
C LEU A 40 -10.29 2.74 -1.43
N THR A 41 -10.53 1.75 -0.58
CA THR A 41 -11.30 1.90 0.66
C THR A 41 -10.52 2.73 1.68
N ARG A 42 -9.21 2.48 1.79
CA ARG A 42 -8.32 3.16 2.75
C ARG A 42 -7.91 4.56 2.31
N THR A 43 -7.73 4.81 1.01
CA THR A 43 -7.45 6.15 0.45
C THR A 43 -8.71 6.98 0.23
N GLY A 44 -9.88 6.52 0.70
CA GLY A 44 -11.12 7.29 0.64
C GLY A 44 -11.61 7.58 -0.79
N LYS A 45 -11.39 6.63 -1.72
CA LYS A 45 -11.65 6.76 -3.17
C LYS A 45 -10.76 7.74 -3.93
N ALA A 46 -9.67 8.24 -3.33
CA ALA A 46 -8.69 9.05 -4.07
C ALA A 46 -7.92 8.24 -5.12
N GLY A 47 -7.97 6.91 -5.06
CA GLY A 47 -7.21 6.05 -5.98
C GLY A 47 -5.72 6.15 -5.72
N VAL A 48 -4.93 5.54 -6.60
CA VAL A 48 -3.48 5.70 -6.67
C VAL A 48 -3.22 6.45 -7.96
N ASP A 49 -2.56 7.62 -7.90
CA ASP A 49 -2.04 8.26 -9.09
C ASP A 49 -0.96 7.36 -9.69
N GLN A 50 -1.17 6.95 -10.95
CA GLN A 50 -0.36 5.97 -11.67
C GLN A 50 0.96 6.55 -12.18
#